data_AF-A0A7J9X0X7-F1
#
_entry.id   AF-A0A7J9X0X7-F1
#
_cell.length_a   1.000
_cell.length_b   1.000
_cell.length_c   1.000
_cell.angle_alpha   90.00
_cell.angle_beta   90.00
_cell.angle_gamma   90.00
#
_symmetry.space_group_name_H-M   'P 1'
#
loop_
_entity.id
_entity.type
_entity.pdbx_description
1 polymer ?
#
loop_
_entity_poly.entity_id
_entity_poly.type
_entity_poly.pdbx_seq_one_letter_code
_entity_poly.pdbx_strand_id
1 'polypeptide(L)'
;MDHLEGSYVWPHTLRRPQPPPKLVYLDLNHWIALAKALVGHRDGRTHEDVLSACIRAVERGSAIFPISDTIYFEVSKIGPYRQRRDLHEVIEQVSRYFVVTARSVISAHEIEALLDRIVGPNPEPINTMDYLDWGVARAFGMMGGFKVKSASGEDVTAEVRASHSDGPEAFDRALGEAELELNRKTLQGPSPEEEPEMRRLGWDPRAAFQVTERRAQQEIDQVARFDDDPESKARGVVKRQIGVEVVAAFAHPSSEVTPELAADHAAARRLGVPLGQGP
;
A
#
# COMPACT_ATOMS: atom_id res chain seq x y z
N MET A 1 -7.37 -18.13 40.94
CA MET A 1 -7.28 -17.25 39.77
C MET A 1 -6.10 -17.73 38.98
N ASP A 2 -6.35 -18.58 37.99
CA ASP A 2 -5.32 -18.99 37.04
C ASP A 2 -4.78 -17.75 36.34
N HIS A 3 -3.47 -17.56 36.42
CA HIS A 3 -2.78 -16.58 35.62
C HIS A 3 -3.01 -16.97 34.16
N LEU A 4 -3.63 -16.08 33.38
CA LEU A 4 -3.75 -16.21 31.93
C LEU A 4 -2.32 -16.32 31.37
N GLU A 5 -1.80 -17.54 31.21
CA GLU A 5 -0.65 -17.79 30.35
C GLU A 5 -1.03 -17.25 28.98
N GLY A 6 -0.39 -16.13 28.61
CA GLY A 6 -0.72 -15.33 27.44
C GLY A 6 -0.34 -16.02 26.15
N SER A 7 -1.02 -17.11 25.80
CA SER A 7 -0.92 -17.68 24.47
C SER A 7 -1.42 -16.65 23.47
N TYR A 8 -0.53 -16.16 22.62
CA TYR A 8 -0.89 -15.29 21.51
C TYR A 8 -1.94 -15.97 20.64
N VAL A 9 -3.08 -15.31 20.42
CA VAL A 9 -4.17 -15.80 19.57
C VAL A 9 -4.12 -15.02 18.27
N TRP A 10 -3.95 -15.75 17.16
CA TRP A 10 -4.03 -15.12 15.85
C TRP A 10 -5.49 -14.80 15.50
N PRO A 11 -5.78 -13.64 14.91
CA PRO A 11 -7.15 -13.31 14.55
C PRO A 11 -7.72 -14.23 13.49
N HIS A 12 -8.89 -14.80 13.76
CA HIS A 12 -9.63 -15.60 12.76
C HIS A 12 -10.08 -14.76 11.56
N THR A 13 -10.23 -13.45 11.76
CA THR A 13 -10.56 -12.46 10.73
C THR A 13 -9.36 -12.04 9.87
N LEU A 14 -8.13 -12.47 10.19
CA LEU A 14 -6.93 -12.18 9.41
C LEU A 14 -6.40 -13.47 8.77
N ARG A 15 -6.55 -13.61 7.45
CA ARG A 15 -6.14 -14.82 6.72
C ARG A 15 -4.63 -14.83 6.53
N ARG A 16 -3.97 -15.89 7.04
CA ARG A 16 -2.54 -16.12 6.81
C ARG A 16 -2.33 -16.76 5.44
N PRO A 17 -1.28 -16.34 4.69
CA PRO A 17 -0.84 -17.09 3.53
C PRO A 17 -0.43 -18.50 3.95
N GLN A 18 -0.90 -19.50 3.21
CA GLN A 18 -0.55 -20.90 3.46
C GLN A 18 0.81 -21.20 2.82
N PRO A 19 1.75 -21.84 3.53
CA PRO A 19 3.01 -22.28 2.92
C PRO A 19 2.81 -23.52 2.04
N PRO A 20 3.59 -23.67 0.94
CA PRO A 20 4.44 -22.67 0.29
C PRO A 20 3.62 -21.61 -0.47
N PRO A 21 4.15 -20.39 -0.72
CA PRO A 21 5.57 -19.96 -0.72
C PRO A 21 6.15 -19.48 0.61
N LYS A 22 7.51 -19.37 0.69
CA LYS A 22 8.20 -18.71 1.81
C LYS A 22 7.99 -17.20 1.77
N LEU A 23 7.75 -16.58 2.92
CA LEU A 23 7.72 -15.13 3.04
C LEU A 23 9.11 -14.60 3.42
N VAL A 24 9.65 -13.69 2.62
CA VAL A 24 10.97 -13.07 2.85
C VAL A 24 10.80 -11.56 2.87
N TYR A 25 10.84 -10.97 4.07
CA TYR A 25 10.81 -9.52 4.21
C TYR A 25 12.22 -8.95 4.04
N LEU A 26 12.34 -7.92 3.22
CA LEU A 26 13.59 -7.20 2.98
C LEU A 26 13.46 -5.78 3.51
N ASP A 27 14.45 -5.30 4.25
CA ASP A 27 14.52 -3.90 4.61
C ASP A 27 15.01 -3.03 3.42
N LEU A 28 14.86 -1.71 3.51
CA LEU A 28 15.20 -0.79 2.43
C LEU A 28 16.67 -0.89 1.98
N ASN A 29 17.62 -1.15 2.88
CA ASN A 29 19.03 -1.29 2.51
C ASN A 29 19.24 -2.47 1.53
N HIS A 30 18.47 -3.56 1.69
CA HIS A 30 18.53 -4.73 0.84
C HIS A 30 17.90 -4.41 -0.51
N TRP A 31 16.77 -3.70 -0.53
CA TRP A 31 16.20 -3.18 -1.77
C TRP A 31 17.17 -2.27 -2.53
N ILE A 32 17.88 -1.37 -1.84
CA ILE A 32 18.91 -0.50 -2.45
C ILE A 32 20.07 -1.34 -3.01
N ALA A 33 20.51 -2.33 -2.26
CA ALA A 33 21.55 -3.28 -2.68
C ALA A 33 21.17 -4.02 -3.97
N LEU A 34 19.94 -4.53 -4.04
CA LEU A 34 19.42 -5.23 -5.21
C LEU A 34 19.20 -4.27 -6.39
N ALA A 35 18.72 -3.04 -6.16
CA ALA A 35 18.58 -2.02 -7.20
C ALA A 35 19.94 -1.67 -7.83
N LYS A 36 20.97 -1.51 -6.99
CA LYS A 36 22.36 -1.30 -7.44
C LYS A 36 22.86 -2.46 -8.29
N ALA A 37 22.55 -3.71 -7.91
CA ALA A 37 22.91 -4.88 -8.71
C ALA A 37 22.18 -4.89 -10.06
N LEU A 38 20.88 -4.57 -10.06
CA LEU A 38 20.05 -4.53 -11.27
C LEU A 38 20.60 -3.56 -12.33
N VAL A 39 21.05 -2.37 -11.91
CA VAL A 39 21.58 -1.35 -12.83
C VAL A 39 23.08 -1.48 -13.11
N GLY A 40 23.74 -2.55 -12.64
CA GLY A 40 25.17 -2.80 -12.85
C GLY A 40 26.09 -1.83 -12.10
N HIS A 41 25.63 -1.24 -11.00
CA HIS A 41 26.45 -0.34 -10.19
C HIS A 41 27.59 -1.10 -9.52
N ARG A 42 28.79 -0.49 -9.43
CA ARG A 42 30.00 -1.16 -8.90
C ARG A 42 29.82 -1.73 -7.49
N ASP A 43 29.05 -1.04 -6.66
CA ASP A 43 28.74 -1.42 -5.26
C ASP A 43 27.66 -2.51 -5.17
N GLY A 44 26.94 -2.79 -6.26
CA GLY A 44 25.91 -3.83 -6.35
C GLY A 44 26.44 -5.20 -6.78
N ARG A 45 27.70 -5.27 -7.26
CA ARG A 45 28.28 -6.50 -7.81
C ARG A 45 28.23 -7.70 -6.86
N THR A 46 28.39 -7.47 -5.56
CA THR A 46 28.31 -8.52 -4.54
C THR A 46 26.90 -9.08 -4.34
N HIS A 47 25.89 -8.51 -5.01
CA HIS A 47 24.48 -8.86 -4.83
C HIS A 47 23.81 -9.34 -6.12
N GLU A 48 24.55 -9.48 -7.23
CA GLU A 48 24.04 -9.98 -8.51
C GLU A 48 23.49 -11.42 -8.40
N ASP A 49 24.21 -12.29 -7.69
CA ASP A 49 23.76 -13.67 -7.44
C ASP A 49 22.51 -13.72 -6.57
N VAL A 50 22.42 -12.80 -5.59
CA VAL A 50 21.26 -12.68 -4.69
C VAL A 50 20.04 -12.19 -5.47
N LEU A 51 20.18 -11.13 -6.28
CA LEU A 51 19.12 -10.64 -7.16
C LEU A 51 18.61 -11.75 -8.08
N SER A 52 19.53 -12.47 -8.73
CA SER A 52 19.20 -13.59 -9.60
C SER A 52 18.48 -14.72 -8.85
N ALA A 53 18.87 -15.00 -7.61
CA ALA A 53 18.20 -15.99 -6.77
C ALA A 53 16.78 -15.55 -6.37
N CYS A 54 16.59 -14.28 -6.00
CA CYS A 54 15.30 -13.69 -5.69
C CYS A 54 14.33 -13.79 -6.87
N ILE A 55 14.74 -13.32 -8.06
CA ILE A 55 13.92 -13.37 -9.28
C ILE A 55 13.50 -14.81 -9.59
N ARG A 56 14.45 -15.76 -9.60
CA ARG A 56 14.14 -17.17 -9.82
C ARG A 56 13.20 -17.76 -8.76
N ALA A 57 13.31 -17.31 -7.51
CA ALA A 57 12.44 -17.79 -6.44
C ALA A 57 10.99 -17.31 -6.61
N VAL A 58 10.81 -16.07 -7.07
CA VAL A 58 9.51 -15.47 -7.42
C VAL A 58 8.91 -16.16 -8.64
N GLU A 59 9.68 -16.36 -9.70
CA GLU A 59 9.23 -17.05 -10.93
C GLU A 59 8.75 -18.47 -10.66
N ARG A 60 9.41 -19.19 -9.74
CA ARG A 60 9.01 -20.54 -9.32
C ARG A 60 7.85 -20.57 -8.32
N GLY A 61 7.36 -19.42 -7.86
CA GLY A 61 6.37 -19.36 -6.78
C GLY A 61 6.87 -19.97 -5.47
N SER A 62 8.18 -19.95 -5.23
CA SER A 62 8.82 -20.55 -4.04
C SER A 62 9.06 -19.55 -2.92
N ALA A 63 9.05 -18.25 -3.25
CA ALA A 63 9.14 -17.16 -2.28
C ALA A 63 8.29 -15.96 -2.72
N ILE A 64 7.76 -15.22 -1.74
CA ILE A 64 7.16 -13.90 -1.91
C ILE A 64 7.97 -12.90 -1.07
N PHE A 65 8.22 -11.73 -1.64
CA PHE A 65 8.97 -10.65 -1.03
C PHE A 65 8.06 -9.44 -0.79
N PRO A 66 7.22 -9.46 0.27
CA PRO A 66 6.29 -8.36 0.48
C PRO A 66 7.02 -7.08 0.91
N ILE A 67 6.46 -5.94 0.54
CA ILE A 67 6.82 -4.63 1.10
C ILE A 67 5.75 -4.18 2.12
N SER A 68 6.01 -3.11 2.86
CA SER A 68 5.03 -2.51 3.78
C SER A 68 4.87 -1.03 3.47
N ASP A 69 3.90 -0.38 4.11
CA ASP A 69 3.78 1.08 4.15
C ASP A 69 5.12 1.77 4.48
N THR A 70 5.91 1.17 5.36
CA THR A 70 7.23 1.67 5.77
C THR A 70 8.18 1.77 4.58
N ILE A 71 8.22 0.77 3.68
CA ILE A 71 9.05 0.84 2.48
C ILE A 71 8.59 1.97 1.57
N TYR A 72 7.29 2.13 1.35
CA TYR A 72 6.77 3.27 0.56
C TYR A 72 7.17 4.62 1.18
N PHE A 73 7.08 4.75 2.51
CA PHE A 73 7.51 5.95 3.23
C PHE A 73 9.00 6.21 3.14
N GLU A 74 9.84 5.18 3.22
CA GLU A 74 11.28 5.37 3.15
C GLU A 74 11.75 5.70 1.73
N VAL A 75 11.14 5.08 0.72
CA VAL A 75 11.41 5.39 -0.70
C VAL A 75 11.01 6.83 -1.02
N SER A 76 9.90 7.35 -0.49
CA SER A 76 9.49 8.74 -0.74
C SER A 76 10.43 9.79 -0.12
N LYS A 77 11.27 9.41 0.86
CA LYS A 77 12.33 10.29 1.41
C LYS A 77 13.55 10.40 0.50
N ILE A 78 13.70 9.49 -0.48
CA ILE A 78 14.83 9.49 -1.39
C ILE A 78 14.64 10.65 -2.38
N GLY A 79 15.51 11.66 -2.31
CA GLY A 79 15.42 12.85 -3.16
C GLY A 79 15.59 12.59 -4.67
N PRO A 80 16.65 11.88 -5.11
CA PRO A 80 16.90 11.69 -6.54
C PRO A 80 15.85 10.78 -7.21
N TYR A 81 15.16 11.30 -8.24
CA TYR A 81 14.20 10.54 -9.05
C TYR A 81 14.78 9.24 -9.61
N ARG A 82 15.99 9.31 -10.18
CA ARG A 82 16.69 8.13 -10.72
C ARG A 82 16.81 7.00 -9.68
N GLN A 83 17.16 7.34 -8.44
CA GLN A 83 17.34 6.34 -7.39
C GLN A 83 16.00 5.69 -7.00
N ARG A 84 14.92 6.46 -6.96
CA ARG A 84 13.57 5.92 -6.76
C ARG A 84 13.12 5.04 -7.93
N ARG A 85 13.44 5.43 -9.17
CA ARG A 85 13.16 4.63 -10.37
C ARG A 85 13.88 3.27 -10.35
N ASP A 86 15.17 3.27 -10.02
CA ASP A 86 15.97 2.04 -9.94
C ASP A 86 15.45 1.12 -8.82
N LEU A 87 15.00 1.67 -7.68
CA LEU A 87 14.33 0.93 -6.60
C LEU A 87 12.98 0.36 -7.03
N HIS A 88 12.18 1.17 -7.72
CA HIS A 88 10.91 0.75 -8.27
C HIS A 88 11.08 -0.47 -9.19
N GLU A 89 12.05 -0.44 -10.12
CA GLU A 89 12.27 -1.53 -11.08
C GLU A 89 12.57 -2.87 -10.39
N VAL A 90 13.35 -2.86 -9.31
CA VAL A 90 13.66 -4.09 -8.56
C VAL A 90 12.49 -4.55 -7.69
N ILE A 91 11.74 -3.63 -7.07
CA ILE A 91 10.54 -3.95 -6.30
C ILE A 91 9.47 -4.55 -7.20
N GLU A 92 9.28 -4.02 -8.42
CA GLU A 92 8.34 -4.58 -9.38
C GLU A 92 8.71 -6.03 -9.76
N GLN A 93 9.98 -6.30 -10.04
CA GLN A 93 10.44 -7.63 -10.43
C GLN A 93 10.36 -8.66 -9.29
N VAL A 94 10.73 -8.26 -8.07
CA VAL A 94 10.91 -9.19 -6.95
C VAL A 94 9.70 -9.22 -6.01
N SER A 95 9.14 -8.07 -5.65
CA SER A 95 7.96 -8.00 -4.79
C SER A 95 6.66 -8.20 -5.57
N ARG A 96 6.63 -7.79 -6.84
CA ARG A 96 5.39 -7.70 -7.64
C ARG A 96 4.28 -6.92 -6.93
N TYR A 97 4.67 -5.97 -6.08
CA TYR A 97 3.78 -5.18 -5.21
C TYR A 97 2.94 -6.01 -4.24
N PHE A 98 3.39 -7.22 -3.86
CA PHE A 98 2.83 -7.85 -2.68
C PHE A 98 3.16 -7.02 -1.44
N VAL A 99 2.18 -6.83 -0.58
CA VAL A 99 2.30 -6.01 0.62
C VAL A 99 1.84 -6.78 1.84
N VAL A 100 2.52 -6.52 2.96
CA VAL A 100 1.96 -6.82 4.28
C VAL A 100 0.85 -5.81 4.53
N THR A 101 -0.33 -6.29 4.91
CA THR A 101 -1.46 -5.44 5.31
C THR A 101 -1.05 -4.45 6.39
N ALA A 102 -1.60 -3.24 6.34
CA ALA A 102 -1.25 -2.16 7.26
C ALA A 102 -1.19 -2.61 8.72
N ARG A 103 -0.16 -2.17 9.43
CA ARG A 103 0.02 -2.52 10.85
C ARG A 103 -1.18 -2.13 11.70
N SER A 104 -1.84 -1.01 11.39
CA SER A 104 -3.07 -0.61 12.05
C SER A 104 -4.13 -1.69 11.87
N VAL A 105 -4.49 -2.00 10.62
CA VAL A 105 -5.46 -3.06 10.33
C VAL A 105 -5.13 -4.39 11.01
N ILE A 106 -3.87 -4.83 10.99
CA ILE A 106 -3.45 -6.04 11.71
C ILE A 106 -3.75 -5.91 13.20
N SER A 107 -3.39 -4.78 13.80
CA SER A 107 -3.65 -4.51 15.22
C SER A 107 -5.15 -4.56 15.50
N ALA A 108 -6.01 -3.84 14.75
CA ALA A 108 -7.49 -3.93 14.82
C ALA A 108 -7.98 -5.37 15.00
N HIS A 109 -7.50 -6.29 14.15
CA HIS A 109 -7.88 -7.70 14.21
C HIS A 109 -7.31 -8.44 15.44
N GLU A 110 -6.06 -8.18 15.84
CA GLU A 110 -5.44 -8.75 17.06
C GLU A 110 -6.22 -8.38 18.33
N ILE A 111 -6.78 -7.19 18.35
CA ILE A 111 -7.54 -6.65 19.48
C ILE A 111 -8.89 -7.33 19.57
N GLU A 112 -9.61 -7.37 18.45
CA GLU A 112 -10.90 -8.05 18.35
C GLU A 112 -10.74 -9.51 18.80
N ALA A 113 -9.71 -10.21 18.32
CA ALA A 113 -9.43 -11.58 18.72
C ALA A 113 -9.14 -11.73 20.23
N LEU A 114 -8.43 -10.76 20.82
CA LEU A 114 -8.19 -10.76 22.26
C LEU A 114 -9.48 -10.48 23.06
N LEU A 115 -10.30 -9.53 22.61
CA LEU A 115 -11.58 -9.20 23.24
C LEU A 115 -12.55 -10.37 23.15
N ASP A 116 -12.66 -11.00 21.98
CA ASP A 116 -13.48 -12.19 21.75
C ASP A 116 -13.16 -13.30 22.75
N ARG A 117 -11.88 -13.46 23.12
CA ARG A 117 -11.44 -14.44 24.11
C ARG A 117 -11.80 -14.05 25.54
N ILE A 118 -11.81 -12.76 25.88
CA ILE A 118 -12.03 -12.27 27.25
C ILE A 118 -13.52 -12.12 27.56
N VAL A 119 -14.28 -11.51 26.66
CA VAL A 119 -15.69 -11.13 26.88
C VAL A 119 -16.67 -11.91 26.02
N GLY A 120 -16.18 -12.72 25.08
CA GLY A 120 -16.99 -13.48 24.13
C GLY A 120 -17.03 -12.82 22.73
N PRO A 121 -17.39 -13.57 21.68
CA PRO A 121 -17.30 -13.12 20.30
C PRO A 121 -18.14 -11.87 20.01
N ASN A 122 -17.56 -10.94 19.26
CA ASN A 122 -18.28 -9.79 18.71
C ASN A 122 -19.35 -10.28 17.70
N PRO A 123 -20.66 -9.95 17.89
CA PRO A 123 -21.70 -10.30 16.92
C PRO A 123 -21.56 -9.57 15.57
N GLU A 124 -20.81 -8.46 15.53
CA GLU A 124 -20.56 -7.64 14.34
C GLU A 124 -19.04 -7.44 14.12
N PRO A 125 -18.32 -8.47 13.64
CA PRO A 125 -16.86 -8.42 13.50
C PRO A 125 -16.38 -7.40 12.45
N ILE A 126 -15.18 -6.84 12.65
CA ILE A 126 -14.62 -5.70 11.87
C ILE A 126 -14.66 -5.93 10.35
N ASN A 127 -14.25 -7.12 9.89
CA ASN A 127 -14.37 -7.70 8.54
C ASN A 127 -13.37 -8.87 8.45
N THR A 128 -13.17 -9.47 7.27
CA THR A 128 -12.05 -10.41 7.03
C THR A 128 -11.05 -9.80 6.05
N MET A 129 -9.76 -9.90 6.35
CA MET A 129 -8.66 -9.39 5.54
C MET A 129 -7.60 -10.47 5.31
N ASP A 130 -6.84 -10.34 4.22
CA ASP A 130 -5.62 -11.13 4.02
C ASP A 130 -4.44 -10.43 4.70
N TYR A 131 -3.56 -11.20 5.35
CA TYR A 131 -2.32 -10.65 5.93
C TYR A 131 -1.35 -10.18 4.85
N LEU A 132 -1.35 -10.88 3.73
CA LEU A 132 -0.56 -10.60 2.55
C LEU A 132 -1.53 -10.30 1.41
N ASP A 133 -1.38 -9.12 0.82
CA ASP A 133 -2.27 -8.67 -0.26
C ASP A 133 -1.45 -7.96 -1.35
N TRP A 134 -2.12 -7.38 -2.33
CA TRP A 134 -1.49 -6.73 -3.46
C TRP A 134 -1.80 -5.24 -3.50
N GLY A 135 -0.76 -4.45 -3.70
CA GLY A 135 -0.86 -3.05 -4.04
C GLY A 135 -0.82 -2.07 -2.86
N VAL A 136 -0.42 -0.84 -3.18
CA VAL A 136 -0.19 0.26 -2.25
C VAL A 136 -1.40 0.57 -1.36
N ALA A 137 -2.62 0.50 -1.90
CA ALA A 137 -3.84 0.76 -1.15
C ALA A 137 -3.95 -0.16 0.08
N ARG A 138 -3.61 -1.45 -0.08
CA ARG A 138 -3.64 -2.45 0.99
C ARG A 138 -2.55 -2.22 2.03
N ALA A 139 -1.37 -1.75 1.61
CA ALA A 139 -0.29 -1.36 2.52
C ALA A 139 -0.73 -0.21 3.46
N PHE A 140 -1.62 0.68 3.00
CA PHE A 140 -2.21 1.76 3.79
C PHE A 140 -3.57 1.41 4.42
N GLY A 141 -3.98 0.14 4.39
CA GLY A 141 -5.17 -0.35 5.08
C GLY A 141 -6.48 -0.01 4.35
N MET A 142 -6.41 0.48 3.11
CA MET A 142 -7.59 0.71 2.30
C MET A 142 -8.18 -0.62 1.81
N MET A 143 -9.50 -0.68 1.73
CA MET A 143 -10.24 -1.83 1.19
C MET A 143 -10.91 -1.46 -0.12
N GLY A 144 -10.86 -2.40 -1.06
CA GLY A 144 -11.37 -2.21 -2.42
C GLY A 144 -10.34 -1.62 -3.36
N GLY A 145 -10.62 -1.73 -4.66
CA GLY A 145 -9.83 -1.16 -5.73
C GLY A 145 -10.31 0.23 -6.12
N PHE A 146 -9.90 0.68 -7.31
CA PHE A 146 -10.42 1.92 -7.87
C PHE A 146 -11.96 1.89 -8.03
N LYS A 147 -12.57 3.03 -7.73
CA LYS A 147 -14.02 3.25 -7.86
C LYS A 147 -14.29 4.37 -8.84
N VAL A 148 -15.26 4.17 -9.71
CA VAL A 148 -15.79 5.22 -10.58
C VAL A 148 -16.93 5.91 -9.84
N LYS A 149 -16.80 7.22 -9.64
CA LYS A 149 -17.84 8.02 -9.01
C LYS A 149 -18.54 8.92 -10.02
N SER A 150 -19.85 9.08 -9.84
CA SER A 150 -20.62 10.07 -10.58
C SER A 150 -20.24 11.50 -10.16
N ALA A 151 -20.73 12.51 -10.89
CA ALA A 151 -20.57 13.91 -10.49
C ALA A 151 -21.22 14.24 -9.13
N SER A 152 -22.22 13.45 -8.70
CA SER A 152 -22.82 13.55 -7.36
C SER A 152 -22.03 12.79 -6.27
N GLY A 153 -20.97 12.07 -6.64
CA GLY A 153 -20.10 11.32 -5.73
C GLY A 153 -20.56 9.89 -5.43
N GLU A 154 -21.60 9.40 -6.10
CA GLU A 154 -22.12 8.04 -5.96
C GLU A 154 -21.20 7.03 -6.65
N ASP A 155 -21.03 5.84 -6.07
CA ASP A 155 -20.23 4.76 -6.66
C ASP A 155 -21.02 4.09 -7.79
N VAL A 156 -20.64 4.39 -9.04
CA VAL A 156 -21.26 3.89 -10.27
C VAL A 156 -20.38 2.85 -10.97
N THR A 157 -19.40 2.27 -10.25
CA THR A 157 -18.40 1.36 -10.82
C THR A 157 -19.04 0.17 -11.54
N ALA A 158 -20.07 -0.44 -10.93
CA ALA A 158 -20.76 -1.60 -11.51
C ALA A 158 -21.53 -1.24 -12.80
N GLU A 159 -22.14 -0.06 -12.85
CA GLU A 159 -22.92 0.43 -13.98
C GLU A 159 -22.00 0.77 -15.16
N VAL A 160 -20.89 1.46 -14.88
CA VAL A 160 -19.86 1.78 -15.86
C VAL A 160 -19.19 0.51 -16.38
N ARG A 161 -18.88 -0.45 -15.50
CA ARG A 161 -18.36 -1.76 -15.88
C ARG A 161 -19.32 -2.50 -16.82
N ALA A 162 -20.62 -2.51 -16.52
CA ALA A 162 -21.63 -3.19 -17.32
C ALA A 162 -21.88 -2.52 -18.68
N SER A 163 -21.71 -1.20 -18.76
CA SER A 163 -21.97 -0.39 -19.97
C SER A 163 -20.71 -0.04 -20.77
N HIS A 164 -19.54 -0.51 -20.35
CA HIS A 164 -18.26 -0.24 -21.00
C HIS A 164 -18.29 -0.70 -22.47
N SER A 165 -17.87 0.16 -23.40
CA SER A 165 -18.03 -0.07 -24.85
C SER A 165 -17.36 -1.34 -25.37
N ASP A 166 -16.24 -1.71 -24.75
CA ASP A 166 -15.47 -2.91 -25.08
C ASP A 166 -15.78 -4.11 -24.16
N GLY A 167 -16.84 -4.00 -23.35
CA GLY A 167 -17.31 -5.00 -22.41
C GLY A 167 -16.66 -4.95 -21.01
N PRO A 168 -17.23 -5.68 -20.03
CA PRO A 168 -16.78 -5.68 -18.63
C PRO A 168 -15.33 -6.13 -18.45
N GLU A 169 -14.86 -7.09 -19.24
CA GLU A 169 -13.48 -7.59 -19.14
C GLU A 169 -12.46 -6.55 -19.61
N ALA A 170 -12.83 -5.69 -20.56
CA ALA A 170 -11.98 -4.58 -20.98
C ALA A 170 -11.90 -3.50 -19.91
N PHE A 171 -13.02 -3.21 -19.23
CA PHE A 171 -13.04 -2.34 -18.06
C PHE A 171 -12.14 -2.88 -16.94
N ASP A 172 -12.27 -4.17 -16.60
CA ASP A 172 -11.48 -4.80 -15.54
C ASP A 172 -9.97 -4.75 -15.85
N ARG A 173 -9.57 -4.96 -17.11
CA ARG A 173 -8.18 -4.79 -17.54
C ARG A 173 -7.70 -3.35 -17.39
N ALA A 174 -8.49 -2.38 -17.85
CA ALA A 174 -8.13 -0.96 -17.74
C ALA A 174 -7.98 -0.53 -16.27
N LEU A 175 -8.86 -1.03 -15.39
CA LEU A 175 -8.78 -0.77 -13.96
C LEU A 175 -7.52 -1.39 -13.34
N GLY A 176 -7.21 -2.64 -13.70
CA GLY A 176 -5.98 -3.33 -13.26
C GLY A 176 -4.71 -2.63 -13.75
N GLU A 177 -4.70 -2.12 -14.99
CA GLU A 177 -3.60 -1.31 -15.52
C GLU A 177 -3.43 0.00 -14.75
N ALA A 178 -4.54 0.66 -14.40
CA ALA A 178 -4.52 1.85 -13.56
C ALA A 178 -3.97 1.55 -12.16
N GLU A 179 -4.36 0.43 -11.53
CA GLU A 179 -3.84 0.03 -10.22
C GLU A 179 -2.35 -0.29 -10.27
N LEU A 180 -1.91 -0.95 -11.33
CA LEU A 180 -0.48 -1.19 -11.56
C LEU A 180 0.27 0.13 -11.70
N GLU A 181 -0.24 1.07 -12.49
CA GLU A 181 0.40 2.37 -12.68
C GLU A 181 0.43 3.19 -11.37
N LEU A 182 -0.62 3.13 -10.54
CA LEU A 182 -0.62 3.73 -9.22
C LEU A 182 0.52 3.16 -8.35
N ASN A 183 0.71 1.84 -8.36
CA ASN A 183 1.79 1.19 -7.62
C ASN A 183 3.17 1.66 -8.11
N ARG A 184 3.35 1.75 -9.42
CA ARG A 184 4.58 2.24 -10.04
C ARG A 184 4.87 3.68 -9.64
N LYS A 185 3.91 4.57 -9.87
CA LYS A 185 4.02 6.01 -9.61
C LYS A 185 4.20 6.34 -8.14
N THR A 186 3.62 5.57 -7.22
CA THR A 186 3.83 5.80 -5.79
C THR A 186 5.30 5.61 -5.39
N LEU A 187 5.99 4.60 -5.93
CA LEU A 187 7.41 4.38 -5.62
C LEU A 187 8.32 5.33 -6.39
N GLN A 188 8.04 5.58 -7.67
CA GLN A 188 8.87 6.46 -8.51
C GLN A 188 8.77 7.93 -8.06
N GLY A 189 7.60 8.35 -7.58
CA GLY A 189 7.26 9.77 -7.42
C GLY A 189 7.23 10.51 -8.76
N PRO A 190 6.99 11.84 -8.75
CA PRO A 190 7.02 12.63 -9.97
C PRO A 190 8.43 12.65 -10.58
N SER A 191 8.46 12.70 -11.92
CA SER A 191 9.68 13.01 -12.65
C SER A 191 10.10 14.48 -12.43
N PRO A 192 11.35 14.87 -12.75
CA PRO A 192 11.79 16.25 -12.66
C PRO A 192 10.94 17.23 -13.49
N GLU A 193 10.35 16.75 -14.59
CA GLU A 193 9.45 17.52 -15.45
C GLU A 193 8.04 17.65 -14.87
N GLU A 194 7.52 16.61 -14.21
CA GLU A 194 6.19 16.58 -13.58
C GLU A 194 6.15 17.33 -12.24
N GLU A 195 7.27 17.34 -11.50
CA GLU A 195 7.34 17.84 -10.12
C GLU A 195 6.86 19.30 -9.96
N PRO A 196 7.23 20.28 -10.82
CA PRO A 196 6.78 21.66 -10.69
C PRO A 196 5.25 21.79 -10.75
N GLU A 197 4.61 21.07 -11.67
CA GLU A 197 3.16 21.10 -11.81
C GLU A 197 2.46 20.41 -10.64
N MET A 198 2.96 19.24 -10.22
CA MET A 198 2.40 18.55 -9.07
C MET A 198 2.48 19.39 -7.80
N ARG A 199 3.61 20.08 -7.55
CA ARG A 199 3.74 21.01 -6.42
C ARG A 199 2.74 22.17 -6.51
N ARG A 200 2.49 22.71 -7.70
CA ARG A 200 1.47 23.74 -7.92
C ARG A 200 0.06 23.23 -7.59
N LEU A 201 -0.21 21.95 -7.86
CA LEU A 201 -1.46 21.27 -7.51
C LEU A 201 -1.54 20.83 -6.04
N GLY A 202 -0.54 21.17 -5.21
CA GLY A 202 -0.55 20.90 -3.78
C GLY A 202 0.10 19.58 -3.37
N TRP A 203 0.81 18.90 -4.28
CA TRP A 203 1.62 17.74 -3.91
C TRP A 203 2.77 18.18 -2.99
N ASP A 204 2.76 17.67 -1.75
CA ASP A 204 3.86 17.79 -0.81
C ASP A 204 4.34 16.39 -0.39
N PRO A 205 5.55 15.96 -0.80
CA PRO A 205 6.11 14.66 -0.44
C PRO A 205 6.33 14.51 1.07
N ARG A 206 6.29 15.62 1.83
CA ARG A 206 6.42 15.63 3.29
C ARG A 206 5.11 15.71 4.05
N ALA A 207 3.98 15.96 3.40
CA ALA A 207 2.68 16.06 4.07
C ALA A 207 2.35 14.79 4.86
N ALA A 208 2.67 13.61 4.30
CA ALA A 208 2.45 12.34 4.97
C ALA A 208 3.38 12.17 6.21
N PHE A 209 4.61 12.69 6.19
CA PHE A 209 5.49 12.69 7.36
C PHE A 209 4.96 13.56 8.49
N GLN A 210 4.41 14.73 8.17
CA GLN A 210 3.82 15.62 9.17
C GLN A 210 2.60 14.99 9.85
N VAL A 211 1.86 14.13 9.15
CA VAL A 211 0.75 13.38 9.75
C VAL A 211 1.29 12.32 10.71
N THR A 212 2.30 11.55 10.32
CA THR A 212 2.92 10.53 11.19
C THR A 212 3.63 11.14 12.41
N GLU A 213 4.36 12.24 12.25
CA GLU A 213 5.02 12.95 13.35
C GLU A 213 4.01 13.57 14.33
N ARG A 214 2.94 14.21 13.83
CA ARG A 214 1.86 14.72 14.68
C ARG A 214 1.18 13.60 15.47
N ARG A 215 1.07 12.40 14.91
CA ARG A 215 0.49 11.22 15.58
C ARG A 215 1.42 10.66 16.65
N ALA A 216 2.70 10.49 16.34
CA ALA A 216 3.69 10.10 17.34
C ALA A 216 3.70 11.08 18.52
N GLN A 217 3.57 12.38 18.24
CA GLN A 217 3.45 13.39 19.30
C GLN A 217 2.13 13.27 20.08
N GLN A 218 1.01 13.02 19.42
CA GLN A 218 -0.28 12.80 20.09
C GLN A 218 -0.26 11.55 20.99
N GLU A 219 0.42 10.48 20.58
CA GLU A 219 0.60 9.27 21.39
C GLU A 219 1.46 9.56 22.63
N ILE A 220 2.57 10.30 22.46
CA ILE A 220 3.42 10.74 23.58
C ILE A 220 2.63 11.62 24.56
N ASP A 221 1.89 12.61 24.05
CA ASP A 221 1.08 13.53 24.85
C ASP A 221 -0.05 12.78 25.59
N GLN A 222 -0.62 11.75 24.96
CA GLN A 222 -1.66 10.93 25.55
C GLN A 222 -1.12 9.99 26.64
N VAL A 223 0.08 9.43 26.46
CA VAL A 223 0.79 8.66 27.50
C VAL A 223 1.04 9.54 28.72
N ALA A 224 1.55 10.77 28.52
CA ALA A 224 1.79 11.72 29.61
C ALA A 224 0.51 12.02 30.42
N ARG A 225 -0.62 12.26 29.74
CA ARG A 225 -1.92 12.48 30.41
C ARG A 225 -2.40 11.29 31.23
N PHE A 226 -2.07 10.06 30.83
CA PHE A 226 -2.43 8.85 31.57
C PHE A 226 -1.51 8.55 32.75
N ASP A 227 -0.27 9.05 32.73
CA ASP A 227 0.61 8.98 33.88
C ASP A 227 0.23 9.99 34.97
N ASP A 228 -0.39 11.11 34.59
CA ASP A 228 -0.90 12.14 35.51
C ASP A 228 -2.23 11.77 36.21
N ASP A 229 -3.00 10.79 35.71
CA ASP A 229 -4.24 10.30 36.34
C ASP A 229 -4.30 8.76 36.44
N PRO A 230 -4.03 8.17 37.62
CA PRO A 230 -4.02 6.73 37.84
C PRO A 230 -5.38 6.04 37.66
N GLU A 231 -6.51 6.72 37.89
CA GLU A 231 -7.86 6.13 37.75
C GLU A 231 -8.25 5.96 36.26
N SER A 232 -7.67 6.79 35.39
CA SER A 232 -7.81 6.70 33.93
C SER A 232 -7.09 5.50 33.30
N LYS A 233 -6.15 4.85 34.02
CA LYS A 233 -5.34 3.74 33.50
C LYS A 233 -6.18 2.49 33.15
N ALA A 234 -7.25 2.23 33.90
CA ALA A 234 -8.14 1.07 33.68
C ALA A 234 -9.17 1.31 32.55
N ARG A 235 -9.70 2.53 32.41
CA ARG A 235 -10.64 2.90 31.33
C ARG A 235 -9.95 3.17 29.99
N GLY A 236 -8.68 3.55 30.00
CA GLY A 236 -7.90 3.86 28.79
C GLY A 236 -7.43 2.66 27.97
N VAL A 237 -7.40 1.44 28.54
CA VAL A 237 -6.93 0.22 27.80
C VAL A 237 -7.80 -0.08 26.59
N VAL A 238 -9.11 0.15 26.69
CA VAL A 238 -10.07 -0.13 25.62
C VAL A 238 -10.04 0.98 24.55
N LYS A 239 -9.68 2.22 24.93
CA LYS A 239 -9.56 3.35 24.01
C LYS A 239 -8.21 3.39 23.27
N ARG A 240 -7.17 2.77 23.83
CA ARG A 240 -5.79 2.57 23.30
C ARG A 240 -5.70 1.91 21.90
N GLN A 241 -6.83 1.55 21.34
CA GLN A 241 -6.96 0.39 20.49
C GLN A 241 -8.06 0.61 19.44
N ILE A 242 -9.20 1.19 19.86
CA ILE A 242 -10.33 1.53 18.97
C ILE A 242 -10.24 2.98 18.43
N GLY A 243 -9.61 3.90 19.17
CA GLY A 243 -9.47 5.30 18.75
C GLY A 243 -8.24 5.62 17.88
N VAL A 244 -7.28 4.69 17.81
CA VAL A 244 -5.95 4.90 17.19
C VAL A 244 -5.98 4.76 15.66
N GLU A 245 -7.00 4.10 15.10
CA GLU A 245 -6.96 3.68 13.68
C GLU A 245 -8.08 4.23 12.79
N VAL A 246 -9.25 4.53 13.36
CA VAL A 246 -10.45 4.88 12.57
C VAL A 246 -10.32 6.23 11.85
N VAL A 247 -9.52 7.17 12.35
CA VAL A 247 -9.39 8.52 11.76
C VAL A 247 -8.28 8.58 10.69
N ALA A 248 -7.45 7.54 10.55
CA ALA A 248 -6.35 7.53 9.59
C ALA A 248 -6.80 7.42 8.12
N ALA A 249 -8.06 7.02 7.87
CA ALA A 249 -8.60 6.80 6.52
C ALA A 249 -9.08 8.08 5.79
N PHE A 250 -9.14 9.24 6.44
CA PHE A 250 -9.86 10.42 5.93
C PHE A 250 -9.03 11.69 5.69
N ALA A 251 -7.74 11.57 5.39
CA ALA A 251 -6.98 12.68 4.81
C ALA A 251 -6.80 12.46 3.30
N HIS A 252 -7.75 13.00 2.51
CA HIS A 252 -7.77 13.02 1.05
C HIS A 252 -6.41 13.42 0.43
N PRO A 253 -6.05 12.86 -0.74
CA PRO A 253 -6.60 13.39 -1.98
C PRO A 253 -7.62 12.42 -2.57
N SER A 254 -8.68 12.96 -3.13
CA SER A 254 -9.60 12.22 -4.00
C SER A 254 -8.77 11.46 -5.04
N SER A 255 -8.89 10.14 -5.09
CA SER A 255 -8.52 9.36 -6.28
C SER A 255 -9.56 9.67 -7.37
N GLU A 256 -9.51 10.88 -7.90
CA GLU A 256 -10.29 11.31 -9.04
C GLU A 256 -9.55 10.88 -10.30
N VAL A 257 -10.03 9.82 -10.94
CA VAL A 257 -9.78 9.61 -12.36
C VAL A 257 -10.87 10.37 -13.09
N THR A 258 -10.54 11.49 -13.72
CA THR A 258 -11.48 12.22 -14.57
C THR A 258 -11.74 11.40 -15.86
N PRO A 259 -12.95 11.52 -16.47
CA PRO A 259 -13.30 10.79 -17.69
C PRO A 259 -12.36 11.03 -18.89
N GLU A 260 -11.53 12.08 -18.82
CA GLU A 260 -10.60 12.50 -19.86
C GLU A 260 -9.37 11.56 -19.97
N LEU A 261 -8.91 10.99 -18.85
CA LEU A 261 -7.77 10.04 -18.84
C LEU A 261 -8.12 8.66 -19.41
N ALA A 262 -9.39 8.25 -19.36
CA ALA A 262 -9.88 7.02 -20.00
C ALA A 262 -10.10 7.20 -21.51
N ALA A 263 -10.34 8.44 -21.97
CA ALA A 263 -10.61 8.75 -23.37
C ALA A 263 -9.33 8.78 -24.25
N ASP A 264 -8.18 9.16 -23.68
CA ASP A 264 -6.94 9.32 -24.44
C ASP A 264 -6.33 7.99 -24.92
N HIS A 265 -6.56 6.88 -24.21
CA HIS A 265 -6.12 5.56 -24.68
C HIS A 265 -7.00 5.00 -25.82
N ALA A 266 -8.25 5.45 -25.93
CA ALA A 266 -9.16 5.07 -27.02
C ALA A 266 -8.99 5.94 -28.28
N ALA A 267 -8.54 7.19 -28.12
CA ALA A 267 -8.29 8.11 -29.24
C ALA A 267 -7.06 7.73 -30.08
N ALA A 268 -6.02 7.16 -29.46
CA ALA A 268 -4.79 6.73 -30.13
C ALA A 268 -4.98 5.56 -31.13
N ARG A 269 -6.12 4.85 -31.09
CA ARG A 269 -6.45 3.78 -32.06
C ARG A 269 -7.37 4.24 -33.21
N ARG A 270 -7.90 5.47 -33.17
CA ARG A 270 -8.86 5.97 -34.18
C ARG A 270 -8.26 6.90 -35.25
N LEU A 271 -6.99 7.30 -35.14
CA LEU A 271 -6.31 8.10 -36.16
C LEU A 271 -5.32 7.26 -36.96
N GLY A 272 -5.86 6.46 -37.89
CA GLY A 272 -5.05 5.81 -38.92
C GLY A 272 -4.47 6.83 -39.91
N VAL A 273 -3.24 7.29 -39.66
CA VAL A 273 -2.47 8.11 -40.63
C VAL A 273 -1.03 7.56 -40.74
N PRO A 274 -0.46 7.41 -41.95
CA PRO A 274 0.72 6.58 -42.20
C PRO A 274 2.06 7.31 -42.04
N LEU A 275 3.12 6.51 -41.85
CA LEU A 275 4.53 6.89 -41.93
C LEU A 275 4.87 7.66 -43.22
N GLY A 276 5.62 8.76 -43.12
CA GLY A 276 6.16 9.45 -44.31
C GLY A 276 6.99 10.71 -44.03
N GLN A 277 8.31 10.51 -43.96
CA GLN A 277 9.44 11.35 -44.41
C GLN A 277 9.54 12.83 -44.01
N GLY A 278 10.72 13.17 -43.45
CA GLY A 278 11.15 14.54 -43.19
C GLY A 278 11.59 15.31 -44.43
N PRO A 279 12.08 16.52 -44.20
CA PRO A 279 13.39 16.96 -44.70
C PRO A 279 14.46 16.99 -43.60
#